data_AF-A0A662YTU0-F1
#
_entry.id   AF-A0A662YTU0-F1
#
_cell.length_a   1.000
_cell.length_b   1.000
_cell.length_c   1.000
_cell.angle_alpha   90.00
_cell.angle_beta   90.00
_cell.angle_gamma   90.00
#
_symmetry.space_group_name_H-M   'P 1'
#
loop_
_entity.id
_entity.type
_entity.pdbx_description
1 polymer ?
#
loop_
_entity_poly.entity_id
_entity_poly.type
_entity_poly.pdbx_seq_one_letter_code
_entity_poly.pdbx_strand_id
1 'polypeptide(L)'
;MEPVTFSPPLYKQRYQFVIDLVKKYKPKKVVDLGCADCTLLWKLKFQTCIEVLAGVDINRAVITDKMYRLSPLPCEYLQPSERPLTIKLYQGSVAEKDPCTLGFDLASCIELIEHLETPVLEKFSEMVFGYMTPAIVIISTPNAEFNRLLPGLNGFRHKDHKFEWTKEEFQNWAQDVCSSYNYTVEFTGVGKGPPGTEDVGFCTQCGVFTRSYPSKGSLTADSCRDTEHSYKPIYNVVYPNLCDGTILRNTLISEVVYWAESIRKNMVECSQEDETVDNHSYQASSKSVPSVSNISQETCSTEEQVLTDTRGDNEAYKEGNTIFIPLAKLFSFSKVQKLCGSLDRLKAILSETSQVELNSDATAMILSAIEEHSEACWDTSCLELGVALAECEEDWDEELCDS
;
A
#
# COMPACT_ATOMS: atom_id res chain seq x y z
N MET A 1 -10.78 17.77 -37.48
CA MET A 1 -10.42 17.99 -36.07
C MET A 1 -9.44 16.91 -35.70
N GLU A 2 -8.35 17.25 -35.03
CA GLU A 2 -7.51 16.23 -34.39
C GLU A 2 -8.35 15.47 -33.35
N PRO A 3 -8.17 14.15 -33.22
CA PRO A 3 -8.88 13.36 -32.22
C PRO A 3 -8.54 13.85 -30.82
N VAL A 4 -9.55 13.96 -29.95
CA VAL A 4 -9.33 14.31 -28.55
C VAL A 4 -8.54 13.19 -27.90
N THR A 5 -7.32 13.50 -27.48
CA THR A 5 -6.44 12.58 -26.77
C THR A 5 -6.12 13.13 -25.39
N PHE A 6 -6.03 12.24 -24.42
CA PHE A 6 -5.71 12.59 -23.03
C PHE A 6 -4.33 12.02 -22.67
N SER A 7 -3.42 12.89 -22.24
CA SER A 7 -2.13 12.48 -21.68
C SER A 7 -2.00 13.03 -20.26
N PRO A 8 -2.01 12.17 -19.21
CA PRO A 8 -2.17 10.71 -19.27
C PRO A 8 -3.59 10.27 -19.66
N PRO A 9 -3.81 8.98 -20.00
CA PRO A 9 -5.15 8.43 -20.29
C PRO A 9 -6.19 8.76 -19.22
N LEU A 10 -7.45 8.93 -19.63
CA LEU A 10 -8.51 9.48 -18.77
C LEU A 10 -8.74 8.66 -17.50
N TYR A 11 -8.73 7.32 -17.58
CA TYR A 11 -8.87 6.46 -16.40
C TYR A 11 -7.74 6.68 -15.38
N LYS A 12 -6.50 6.95 -15.84
CA LYS A 12 -5.38 7.28 -14.95
C LYS A 12 -5.61 8.63 -14.26
N GLN A 13 -6.18 9.61 -14.97
CA GLN A 13 -6.55 10.89 -14.38
C GLN A 13 -7.63 10.73 -13.30
N ARG A 14 -8.65 9.89 -13.53
CA ARG A 14 -9.68 9.58 -12.52
C ARG A 14 -9.08 8.95 -11.27
N TYR A 15 -8.19 7.96 -11.42
CA TYR A 15 -7.52 7.36 -10.27
C TYR A 15 -6.62 8.35 -9.54
N GLN A 16 -5.89 9.19 -10.27
CA GLN A 16 -5.05 10.22 -9.66
C GLN A 16 -5.89 11.23 -8.87
N PHE A 17 -7.04 11.63 -9.40
CA PHE A 17 -7.99 12.52 -8.71
C PHE A 17 -8.43 11.95 -7.36
N VAL A 18 -8.79 10.66 -7.30
CA VAL A 18 -9.13 9.99 -6.03
C VAL A 18 -7.93 9.95 -5.07
N ILE A 19 -6.74 9.60 -5.58
CA ILE A 19 -5.50 9.57 -4.78
C ILE A 19 -5.19 10.93 -4.18
N ASP A 20 -5.37 12.01 -4.93
CA ASP A 20 -5.11 13.38 -4.46
C ASP A 20 -6.09 13.78 -3.34
N LEU A 21 -7.36 13.36 -3.44
CA LEU A 21 -8.34 13.56 -2.37
C LEU A 21 -8.03 12.71 -1.14
N VAL A 22 -7.59 11.46 -1.31
CA VAL A 22 -7.12 10.63 -0.20
C VAL A 22 -5.91 11.27 0.50
N LYS A 23 -4.95 11.82 -0.25
CA LYS A 23 -3.81 12.55 0.33
C LYS A 23 -4.24 13.80 1.08
N LYS A 24 -5.24 14.53 0.56
CA LYS A 24 -5.81 15.74 1.17
C LYS A 24 -6.52 15.43 2.49
N TYR A 25 -7.43 14.45 2.48
CA TYR A 25 -8.33 14.17 3.61
C TYR A 25 -7.80 13.11 4.58
N LYS A 26 -6.83 12.30 4.17
CA LYS A 26 -6.20 11.22 4.95
C LYS A 26 -7.22 10.27 5.62
N PRO A 27 -8.18 9.71 4.88
CA PRO A 27 -9.15 8.75 5.43
C PRO A 27 -8.43 7.48 5.92
N LYS A 28 -8.93 6.90 7.01
CA LYS A 28 -8.46 5.61 7.53
C LYS A 28 -9.21 4.45 6.90
N LYS A 29 -10.50 4.62 6.63
CA LYS A 29 -11.34 3.59 6.02
C LYS A 29 -11.86 4.07 4.67
N VAL A 30 -11.48 3.37 3.60
CA VAL A 30 -11.88 3.69 2.23
C VAL A 30 -12.60 2.52 1.59
N VAL A 31 -13.78 2.76 1.00
CA VAL A 31 -14.52 1.77 0.22
C VAL A 31 -14.66 2.24 -1.22
N ASP A 32 -14.39 1.36 -2.17
CA ASP A 32 -14.63 1.56 -3.60
C ASP A 32 -15.83 0.73 -4.04
N LEU A 33 -16.91 1.42 -4.41
CA LEU A 33 -18.14 0.83 -4.90
C LEU A 33 -18.07 0.76 -6.44
N GLY A 34 -18.24 -0.43 -7.00
CA GLY A 34 -17.91 -0.70 -8.41
C GLY A 34 -16.41 -0.87 -8.61
N CYS A 35 -15.74 -1.60 -7.71
CA CYS A 35 -14.27 -1.68 -7.70
C CYS A 35 -13.67 -2.42 -8.90
N ALA A 36 -14.50 -3.09 -9.72
CA ALA A 36 -14.11 -3.79 -10.93
C ALA A 36 -12.84 -4.65 -10.72
N ASP A 37 -11.79 -4.38 -11.48
CA ASP A 37 -10.53 -5.14 -11.47
C ASP A 37 -9.57 -4.76 -10.33
N CYS A 38 -10.06 -3.98 -9.37
CA CYS A 38 -9.35 -3.52 -8.17
C CYS A 38 -8.14 -2.61 -8.46
N THR A 39 -8.00 -2.05 -9.65
CA THR A 39 -6.85 -1.19 -9.98
C THR A 39 -6.76 0.06 -9.11
N LEU A 40 -7.89 0.70 -8.79
CA LEU A 40 -7.91 1.83 -7.87
C LEU A 40 -7.47 1.40 -6.45
N LEU A 41 -8.02 0.30 -5.94
CA LEU A 41 -7.65 -0.27 -4.65
C LEU A 41 -6.14 -0.58 -4.57
N TRP A 42 -5.58 -1.16 -5.64
CA TRP A 42 -4.15 -1.45 -5.72
C TRP A 42 -3.29 -0.19 -5.59
N LYS A 43 -3.72 0.94 -6.18
CA LYS A 43 -3.02 2.22 -6.01
C LYS A 43 -3.19 2.82 -4.61
N LEU A 44 -4.37 2.64 -4.02
CA LEU A 44 -4.71 3.17 -2.71
C LEU A 44 -4.01 2.44 -1.56
N LYS A 45 -3.68 1.14 -1.69
CA LYS A 45 -3.03 0.36 -0.62
C LYS A 45 -1.71 0.96 -0.13
N PHE A 46 -1.01 1.68 -1.02
CA PHE A 46 0.24 2.37 -0.74
C PHE A 46 0.08 3.73 -0.01
N GLN A 47 -1.15 4.21 0.19
CA GLN A 47 -1.40 5.43 0.96
C GLN A 47 -1.39 5.10 2.46
N THR A 48 -0.38 5.59 3.17
CA THR A 48 -0.09 5.24 4.57
C THR A 48 -1.13 5.73 5.59
N CYS A 49 -2.09 6.56 5.19
CA CYS A 49 -3.20 6.95 6.06
C CYS A 49 -4.29 5.88 6.16
N ILE A 50 -4.42 5.01 5.16
CA ILE A 50 -5.50 4.01 5.08
C ILE A 50 -5.17 2.83 6.00
N GLU A 51 -6.11 2.40 6.82
CA GLU A 51 -6.02 1.22 7.69
C GLU A 51 -6.98 0.11 7.24
N VAL A 52 -8.09 0.48 6.59
CA VAL A 52 -9.04 -0.47 5.99
C VAL A 52 -9.37 -0.03 4.57
N LEU A 53 -9.23 -0.96 3.64
CA LEU A 53 -9.62 -0.78 2.26
C LEU A 53 -10.68 -1.82 1.91
N ALA A 54 -11.78 -1.40 1.29
CA ALA A 54 -12.84 -2.30 0.86
C ALA A 54 -13.18 -2.10 -0.62
N GLY A 55 -13.48 -3.19 -1.31
CA GLY A 55 -14.02 -3.20 -2.68
C GLY A 55 -15.35 -3.92 -2.72
N VAL A 56 -16.32 -3.36 -3.44
CA VAL A 56 -17.62 -3.98 -3.68
C VAL A 56 -17.90 -3.97 -5.16
N ASP A 57 -18.25 -5.11 -5.74
CA ASP A 57 -18.74 -5.20 -7.11
C ASP A 57 -19.79 -6.30 -7.24
N ILE A 58 -20.71 -6.16 -8.19
CA ILE A 58 -21.68 -7.22 -8.51
C ILE A 58 -20.99 -8.39 -9.26
N ASN A 59 -19.96 -8.07 -10.04
CA ASN A 59 -19.26 -9.01 -10.90
C ASN A 59 -18.08 -9.66 -10.18
N ARG A 60 -18.35 -10.80 -9.53
CA ARG A 60 -17.34 -11.61 -8.84
C ARG A 60 -16.16 -12.00 -9.75
N ALA A 61 -16.40 -12.24 -11.05
CA ALA A 61 -15.36 -12.72 -11.95
C ALA A 61 -14.25 -11.68 -12.13
N VAL A 62 -14.63 -10.41 -12.33
CA VAL A 62 -13.68 -9.31 -12.53
C VAL A 62 -12.82 -9.07 -11.28
N ILE A 63 -13.41 -9.20 -10.08
CA ILE A 63 -12.65 -9.14 -8.82
C ILE A 63 -11.66 -10.30 -8.74
N THR A 64 -12.13 -11.53 -8.98
CA THR A 64 -11.34 -12.75 -8.76
C THR A 64 -10.11 -12.82 -9.68
N ASP A 65 -10.21 -12.23 -10.87
CA ASP A 65 -9.11 -12.16 -11.85
C ASP A 65 -7.87 -11.44 -11.30
N LYS A 66 -8.05 -10.34 -10.56
CA LYS A 66 -6.93 -9.46 -10.15
C LYS A 66 -6.78 -9.27 -8.64
N MET A 67 -7.63 -9.89 -7.81
CA MET A 67 -7.61 -9.69 -6.35
C MET A 67 -6.25 -9.98 -5.70
N TYR A 68 -5.47 -10.95 -6.22
CA TYR A 68 -4.16 -11.31 -5.67
C TYR A 68 -3.12 -10.19 -5.77
N ARG A 69 -3.32 -9.18 -6.63
CA ARG A 69 -2.47 -7.98 -6.67
C ARG A 69 -2.56 -7.16 -5.38
N LEU A 70 -3.63 -7.38 -4.59
CA LEU A 70 -3.86 -6.76 -3.29
C LEU A 70 -3.21 -7.53 -2.13
N SER A 71 -2.54 -8.65 -2.39
CA SER A 71 -1.74 -9.34 -1.37
C SER A 71 -0.55 -8.47 -0.90
N PRO A 72 -0.07 -8.67 0.33
CA PRO A 72 1.18 -8.10 0.78
C PRO A 72 2.33 -8.57 -0.12
N LEU A 73 3.21 -7.65 -0.46
CA LEU A 73 4.44 -7.93 -1.21
C LEU A 73 5.46 -8.62 -0.29
N PRO A 74 6.43 -9.38 -0.84
CA PRO A 74 7.50 -9.99 -0.04
C PRO A 74 8.23 -8.98 0.86
N CYS A 75 8.48 -7.77 0.36
CA CYS A 75 9.11 -6.70 1.14
C CYS A 75 8.29 -6.26 2.36
N GLU A 76 6.96 -6.39 2.33
CA GLU A 76 6.08 -6.04 3.45
C GLU A 76 6.12 -7.11 4.56
N TYR A 77 6.46 -8.37 4.25
CA TYR A 77 6.75 -9.39 5.26
C TYR A 77 8.14 -9.26 5.86
N LEU A 78 9.14 -8.90 5.03
CA LEU A 78 10.52 -8.71 5.47
C LEU A 78 10.69 -7.41 6.27
N GLN A 79 9.92 -6.39 5.94
CA GLN A 79 9.94 -5.07 6.57
C GLN A 79 8.51 -4.61 6.86
N PRO A 80 7.84 -5.26 7.82
CA PRO A 80 6.47 -4.91 8.18
C PRO A 80 6.43 -3.50 8.76
N SER A 81 5.34 -2.78 8.44
CA SER A 81 5.13 -1.42 8.95
C SER A 81 4.43 -1.44 10.31
N GLU A 82 4.43 -0.33 11.04
CA GLU A 82 3.58 -0.17 12.23
C GLU A 82 2.10 0.02 11.87
N ARG A 83 1.80 0.44 10.63
CA ARG A 83 0.44 0.69 10.18
C ARG A 83 -0.29 -0.64 9.98
N PRO A 84 -1.42 -0.86 10.66
CA PRO A 84 -2.30 -1.96 10.30
C PRO A 84 -2.97 -1.65 8.96
N LEU A 85 -2.98 -2.60 8.03
CA LEU A 85 -3.78 -2.52 6.80
C LEU A 85 -4.57 -3.81 6.62
N THR A 86 -5.87 -3.68 6.38
CA THR A 86 -6.73 -4.80 5.98
C THR A 86 -7.44 -4.46 4.68
N ILE A 87 -7.42 -5.38 3.71
CA ILE A 87 -8.14 -5.23 2.45
C ILE A 87 -9.24 -6.30 2.36
N LYS A 88 -10.47 -5.88 2.08
CA LYS A 88 -11.65 -6.75 2.00
C LYS A 88 -12.38 -6.56 0.67
N LEU A 89 -12.71 -7.63 -0.02
CA LEU A 89 -13.47 -7.59 -1.27
C LEU A 89 -14.77 -8.36 -1.11
N TYR A 90 -15.85 -7.79 -1.63
CA TYR A 90 -17.20 -8.30 -1.50
C TYR A 90 -17.89 -8.37 -2.85
N GLN A 91 -18.66 -9.44 -3.06
CA GLN A 91 -19.68 -9.48 -4.09
C GLN A 91 -20.97 -8.89 -3.51
N GLY A 92 -21.46 -7.79 -4.06
CA GLY A 92 -22.64 -7.11 -3.53
C GLY A 92 -23.15 -6.02 -4.46
N SER A 93 -24.43 -5.67 -4.29
CA SER A 93 -25.06 -4.56 -5.03
C SER A 93 -25.12 -3.32 -4.18
N VAL A 94 -24.79 -2.16 -4.76
CA VAL A 94 -24.94 -0.84 -4.10
C VAL A 94 -26.39 -0.49 -3.75
N ALA A 95 -27.37 -1.28 -4.20
CA ALA A 95 -28.78 -1.14 -3.85
C ALA A 95 -29.17 -1.85 -2.53
N GLU A 96 -28.26 -2.65 -1.96
CA GLU A 96 -28.52 -3.50 -0.80
C GLU A 96 -27.84 -2.96 0.46
N LYS A 97 -28.49 -3.12 1.61
CA LYS A 97 -27.92 -2.76 2.90
C LYS A 97 -27.03 -3.90 3.36
N ASP A 98 -25.77 -3.60 3.62
CA ASP A 98 -24.87 -4.53 4.30
C ASP A 98 -24.11 -3.83 5.42
N PRO A 99 -24.08 -4.35 6.65
CA PRO A 99 -23.31 -3.76 7.76
C PRO A 99 -21.82 -3.57 7.45
N CYS A 100 -21.24 -4.34 6.54
CA CYS A 100 -19.83 -4.25 6.19
C CYS A 100 -19.45 -2.95 5.48
N THR A 101 -20.42 -2.16 4.99
CA THR A 101 -20.20 -0.86 4.34
C THR A 101 -20.36 0.34 5.28
N LEU A 102 -20.63 0.10 6.57
CA LEU A 102 -20.79 1.15 7.58
C LEU A 102 -19.46 1.65 8.12
N GLY A 103 -19.43 2.94 8.51
CA GLY A 103 -18.32 3.54 9.25
C GLY A 103 -17.06 3.80 8.41
N PHE A 104 -17.20 3.92 7.08
CA PHE A 104 -16.13 4.37 6.20
C PHE A 104 -15.96 5.88 6.26
N ASP A 105 -14.72 6.35 6.14
CA ASP A 105 -14.42 7.78 6.09
C ASP A 105 -14.65 8.32 4.67
N LEU A 106 -14.31 7.51 3.66
CA LEU A 106 -14.44 7.86 2.25
C LEU A 106 -15.05 6.70 1.46
N ALA A 107 -16.02 7.02 0.61
CA ALA A 107 -16.53 6.12 -0.43
C ALA A 107 -16.21 6.68 -1.83
N SER A 108 -15.68 5.85 -2.73
CA SER A 108 -15.54 6.18 -4.15
C SER A 108 -16.53 5.39 -4.99
N CYS A 109 -17.12 6.05 -5.99
CA CYS A 109 -18.01 5.48 -7.00
C CYS A 109 -17.56 6.05 -8.35
N ILE A 110 -16.55 5.42 -8.96
CA ILE A 110 -15.86 5.96 -10.13
C ILE A 110 -16.39 5.29 -11.38
N GLU A 111 -17.07 6.04 -12.25
CA GLU A 111 -17.74 5.54 -13.45
C GLU A 111 -18.67 4.35 -13.13
N LEU A 112 -19.53 4.53 -12.13
CA LEU A 112 -20.46 3.50 -11.66
C LEU A 112 -21.92 3.82 -11.99
N ILE A 113 -22.35 5.04 -11.71
CA ILE A 113 -23.78 5.38 -11.65
C ILE A 113 -24.46 5.24 -13.01
N GLU A 114 -23.73 5.50 -14.10
CA GLU A 114 -24.17 5.36 -15.49
C GLU A 114 -24.48 3.91 -15.89
N HIS A 115 -23.99 2.92 -15.14
CA HIS A 115 -24.27 1.51 -15.35
C HIS A 115 -25.49 1.02 -14.55
N LEU A 116 -26.04 1.85 -13.66
CA LEU A 116 -27.15 1.47 -12.80
C LEU A 116 -28.47 1.58 -13.56
N GLU A 117 -29.23 0.49 -13.57
CA GLU A 117 -30.62 0.50 -14.02
C GLU A 117 -31.45 1.44 -13.13
N THR A 118 -32.50 2.06 -13.67
CA THR A 118 -33.32 3.07 -12.96
C THR A 118 -33.71 2.66 -11.52
N PRO A 119 -34.21 1.42 -11.26
CA PRO A 119 -34.60 1.03 -9.90
C PRO A 119 -33.43 0.94 -8.91
N VAL A 120 -32.22 0.71 -9.41
CA VAL A 120 -30.99 0.68 -8.60
C VAL A 120 -30.49 2.10 -8.34
N LEU A 121 -30.50 2.96 -9.36
CA LEU A 121 -30.12 4.36 -9.24
C LEU A 121 -31.00 5.12 -8.22
N GLU A 122 -32.31 4.83 -8.20
CA GLU A 122 -33.24 5.41 -7.22
C GLU A 122 -32.86 5.07 -5.77
N LYS A 123 -32.35 3.86 -5.52
CA LYS A 123 -31.92 3.40 -4.19
C LYS A 123 -30.50 3.83 -3.83
N PHE A 124 -29.65 4.03 -4.83
CA PHE A 124 -28.22 4.33 -4.65
C PHE A 124 -27.99 5.47 -3.66
N SER A 125 -28.74 6.57 -3.81
CA SER A 125 -28.60 7.74 -2.94
C SER A 125 -28.95 7.43 -1.49
N GLU A 126 -30.04 6.69 -1.23
CA GLU A 126 -30.41 6.25 0.13
C GLU A 126 -29.33 5.34 0.72
N MET A 127 -28.80 4.39 -0.06
CA MET A 127 -27.81 3.44 0.45
C MET A 127 -26.49 4.13 0.79
N VAL A 128 -25.95 4.94 -0.12
CA VAL A 128 -24.63 5.57 0.08
C VAL A 128 -24.71 6.74 1.07
N PHE A 129 -25.65 7.66 0.89
CA PHE A 129 -25.70 8.89 1.68
C PHE A 129 -26.57 8.76 2.94
N GLY A 130 -27.56 7.86 2.93
CA GLY A 130 -28.47 7.64 4.06
C GLY A 130 -28.05 6.50 5.00
N TYR A 131 -27.63 5.35 4.46
CA TYR A 131 -27.26 4.17 5.25
C TYR A 131 -25.75 4.11 5.55
N MET A 132 -24.89 4.11 4.51
CA MET A 132 -23.43 4.07 4.69
C MET A 132 -22.90 5.33 5.37
N THR A 133 -23.44 6.50 5.00
CA THR A 133 -23.15 7.82 5.60
C THR A 133 -21.66 8.17 5.73
N PRO A 134 -20.79 7.89 4.74
CA PRO A 134 -19.36 8.18 4.87
C PRO A 134 -19.11 9.69 5.00
N ALA A 135 -17.99 10.08 5.60
CA ALA A 135 -17.68 11.51 5.75
C ALA A 135 -17.49 12.21 4.39
N ILE A 136 -16.94 11.47 3.42
CA ILE A 136 -16.67 11.94 2.05
C ILE A 136 -17.20 10.92 1.05
N VAL A 137 -17.87 11.37 0.00
CA VAL A 137 -18.22 10.55 -1.18
C VAL A 137 -17.63 11.19 -2.42
N ILE A 138 -16.94 10.39 -3.25
CA ILE A 138 -16.46 10.81 -4.56
C ILE A 138 -17.25 10.07 -5.61
N ILE A 139 -17.94 10.79 -6.49
CA ILE A 139 -18.68 10.21 -7.61
C ILE A 139 -18.12 10.78 -8.90
N SER A 140 -17.87 9.92 -9.88
CA SER A 140 -17.61 10.34 -11.26
C SER A 140 -18.59 9.69 -12.22
N THR A 141 -18.87 10.39 -13.31
CA THR A 141 -19.67 9.90 -14.43
C THR A 141 -19.24 10.64 -15.71
N PRO A 142 -19.46 10.07 -16.89
CA PRO A 142 -19.33 10.78 -18.16
C PRO A 142 -20.13 12.09 -18.19
N ASN A 143 -19.58 13.11 -18.84
CA ASN A 143 -20.30 14.32 -19.22
C ASN A 143 -20.78 14.21 -20.68
N ALA A 144 -22.09 14.02 -20.89
CA ALA A 144 -22.67 13.85 -22.22
C ALA A 144 -22.40 15.04 -23.16
N GLU A 145 -22.28 16.26 -22.63
CA GLU A 145 -21.99 17.46 -23.44
C GLU A 145 -20.61 17.38 -24.12
N PHE A 146 -19.68 16.61 -23.54
CA PHE A 146 -18.34 16.41 -24.07
C PHE A 146 -18.31 15.46 -25.27
N ASN A 147 -19.34 14.64 -25.46
CA ASN A 147 -19.38 13.63 -26.54
C ASN A 147 -19.28 14.26 -27.93
N ARG A 148 -19.74 15.50 -28.10
CA ARG A 148 -19.61 16.24 -29.37
C ARG A 148 -18.16 16.46 -29.83
N LEU A 149 -17.21 16.36 -28.89
CA LEU A 149 -15.78 16.49 -29.17
C LEU A 149 -15.11 15.15 -29.49
N LEU A 150 -15.79 14.02 -29.27
CA LEU A 150 -15.26 12.68 -29.49
C LEU A 150 -15.57 12.23 -30.93
N PRO A 151 -14.56 12.07 -31.80
CA PRO A 151 -14.81 11.70 -33.20
C PRO A 151 -15.43 10.30 -33.32
N GLY A 152 -16.41 10.15 -34.21
CA GLY A 152 -17.02 8.85 -34.51
C GLY A 152 -18.04 8.34 -33.49
N LEU A 153 -18.19 9.02 -32.35
CA LEU A 153 -19.14 8.63 -31.32
C LEU A 153 -20.59 8.99 -31.71
N ASN A 154 -21.47 8.00 -31.70
CA ASN A 154 -22.92 8.19 -31.81
C ASN A 154 -23.62 7.60 -30.58
N GLY A 155 -24.31 8.43 -29.81
CA GLY A 155 -24.99 8.02 -28.59
C GLY A 155 -24.05 8.00 -27.37
N PHE A 156 -24.13 6.94 -26.56
CA PHE A 156 -23.32 6.77 -25.36
C PHE A 156 -21.92 6.24 -25.69
N ARG A 157 -20.93 6.62 -24.87
CA ARG A 157 -19.52 6.23 -24.96
C ARG A 157 -19.31 4.72 -24.80
N HIS A 158 -20.23 4.04 -24.14
CA HIS A 158 -20.19 2.61 -23.95
C HIS A 158 -21.58 2.00 -24.10
N LYS A 159 -21.64 0.82 -24.74
CA LYS A 159 -22.90 0.09 -24.99
C LYS A 159 -23.64 -0.32 -23.71
N ASP A 160 -22.90 -0.48 -22.61
CA ASP A 160 -23.46 -0.88 -21.32
C ASP A 160 -23.90 0.30 -20.44
N HIS A 161 -23.75 1.54 -20.91
CA HIS A 161 -24.31 2.71 -20.22
C HIS A 161 -25.84 2.72 -20.34
N LYS A 162 -26.51 3.03 -19.23
CA LYS A 162 -27.98 3.18 -19.15
C LYS A 162 -28.40 4.63 -19.41
N PHE A 163 -27.52 5.56 -19.08
CA PHE A 163 -27.66 6.99 -19.34
C PHE A 163 -26.28 7.65 -19.39
N GLU A 164 -26.22 8.86 -19.94
CA GLU A 164 -25.09 9.76 -19.75
C GLU A 164 -25.65 11.16 -19.46
N TRP A 165 -25.32 11.70 -18.29
CA TRP A 165 -25.84 13.00 -17.87
C TRP A 165 -25.03 14.15 -18.45
N THR A 166 -25.75 15.22 -18.78
CA THR A 166 -25.21 16.57 -18.93
C THR A 166 -24.68 17.09 -17.59
N LYS A 167 -24.00 18.25 -17.59
CA LYS A 167 -23.57 18.89 -16.34
C LYS A 167 -24.77 19.29 -15.50
N GLU A 168 -25.82 19.81 -16.12
CA GLU A 168 -27.02 20.27 -15.44
C GLU A 168 -27.75 19.11 -14.75
N GLU A 169 -27.94 17.98 -15.44
CA GLU A 169 -28.58 16.78 -14.88
C GLU A 169 -27.81 16.24 -13.67
N PHE A 170 -26.48 16.11 -13.79
CA PHE A 170 -25.63 15.65 -12.68
C PHE A 170 -25.65 16.62 -11.50
N GLN A 171 -25.60 17.94 -11.77
CA GLN A 171 -25.63 18.96 -10.72
C GLN A 171 -26.97 18.99 -9.99
N ASN A 172 -28.09 18.92 -10.70
CA ASN A 172 -29.42 18.88 -10.12
C ASN A 172 -29.58 17.66 -9.21
N TRP A 173 -29.24 16.47 -9.72
CA TRP A 173 -29.27 15.23 -8.92
C TRP A 173 -28.39 15.35 -7.67
N ALA A 174 -27.17 15.84 -7.80
CA ALA A 174 -26.24 15.97 -6.68
C ALA A 174 -26.72 16.99 -5.62
N GLN A 175 -27.38 18.07 -6.04
CA GLN A 175 -27.97 19.06 -5.14
C GLN A 175 -29.18 18.50 -4.38
N ASP A 176 -30.01 17.68 -5.04
CA ASP A 176 -31.12 16.98 -4.40
C ASP A 176 -30.62 15.97 -3.33
N VAL A 177 -29.56 15.23 -3.64
CA VAL A 177 -28.88 14.35 -2.68
C VAL A 177 -28.35 15.14 -1.48
N CYS A 178 -27.66 16.26 -1.73
CA CYS A 178 -27.14 17.12 -0.67
C CYS A 178 -28.24 17.61 0.28
N SER A 179 -29.35 18.07 -0.29
CA SER A 179 -30.52 18.57 0.45
C SER A 179 -31.21 17.47 1.26
N SER A 180 -31.25 16.24 0.74
CA SER A 180 -31.91 15.10 1.40
C SER A 180 -31.09 14.48 2.52
N TYR A 181 -29.75 14.46 2.40
CA TYR A 181 -28.87 13.70 3.29
C TYR A 181 -27.87 14.55 4.09
N ASN A 182 -27.96 15.89 4.03
CA ASN A 182 -27.07 16.83 4.74
C ASN A 182 -25.60 16.73 4.33
N TYR A 183 -25.37 16.79 3.02
CA TYR A 183 -24.04 16.92 2.42
C TYR A 183 -23.91 18.27 1.72
N THR A 184 -22.67 18.68 1.48
CA THR A 184 -22.32 19.72 0.49
C THR A 184 -21.55 19.07 -0.65
N VAL A 185 -21.70 19.57 -1.87
CA VAL A 185 -20.99 19.05 -3.05
C VAL A 185 -20.09 20.11 -3.68
N GLU A 186 -18.87 19.72 -4.02
CA GLU A 186 -17.96 20.46 -4.90
C GLU A 186 -17.94 19.76 -6.28
N PHE A 187 -18.27 20.51 -7.33
CA PHE A 187 -18.25 20.01 -8.70
C PHE A 187 -16.91 20.29 -9.37
N THR A 188 -16.34 19.27 -10.00
CA THR A 188 -15.07 19.32 -10.72
C THR A 188 -15.05 18.23 -11.80
N GLY A 189 -13.89 17.88 -12.32
CA GLY A 189 -13.78 16.80 -13.30
C GLY A 189 -12.34 16.58 -13.78
N VAL A 190 -12.20 15.62 -14.70
CA VAL A 190 -10.92 15.28 -15.35
C VAL A 190 -11.09 15.14 -16.87
N GLY A 191 -9.97 15.24 -17.60
CA GLY A 191 -10.00 15.27 -19.06
C GLY A 191 -10.50 16.61 -19.61
N LYS A 192 -9.68 17.65 -19.53
CA LYS A 192 -9.96 18.93 -20.19
C LYS A 192 -9.96 18.74 -21.70
N GLY A 193 -10.92 19.37 -22.38
CA GLY A 193 -10.95 19.40 -23.84
C GLY A 193 -9.81 20.21 -24.45
N PRO A 194 -9.67 20.18 -25.78
CA PRO A 194 -8.73 21.04 -26.51
C PRO A 194 -8.94 22.53 -26.19
N PRO A 195 -7.92 23.39 -26.33
CA PRO A 195 -8.06 24.83 -26.11
C PRO A 195 -9.23 25.42 -26.90
N GLY A 196 -10.05 26.25 -26.25
CA GLY A 196 -11.24 26.86 -26.85
C GLY A 196 -12.52 26.02 -26.72
N THR A 197 -12.50 24.93 -25.95
CA THR A 197 -13.69 24.10 -25.65
C THR A 197 -14.07 24.13 -24.15
N GLU A 198 -13.61 25.15 -23.42
CA GLU A 198 -13.81 25.26 -21.97
C GLU A 198 -15.30 25.35 -21.58
N ASP A 199 -16.16 25.79 -22.48
CA ASP A 199 -17.62 25.86 -22.30
C ASP A 199 -18.25 24.47 -22.09
N VAL A 200 -17.67 23.43 -22.69
CA VAL A 200 -18.12 22.04 -22.56
C VAL A 200 -17.85 21.47 -21.16
N GLY A 201 -16.80 21.94 -20.51
CA GLY A 201 -16.31 21.40 -19.24
C GLY A 201 -15.43 20.17 -19.41
N PHE A 202 -15.39 19.33 -18.39
CA PHE A 202 -14.55 18.13 -18.35
C PHE A 202 -15.19 16.94 -19.07
N CYS A 203 -14.36 16.02 -19.57
CA CYS A 203 -14.81 14.78 -20.19
C CYS A 203 -15.48 13.83 -19.18
N THR A 204 -14.88 13.67 -18.01
CA THR A 204 -15.50 13.06 -16.84
C THR A 204 -15.84 14.18 -15.86
N GLN A 205 -17.09 14.24 -15.42
CA GLN A 205 -17.53 15.15 -14.36
C GLN A 205 -17.48 14.41 -13.01
N CYS A 206 -17.12 15.14 -11.96
CA CYS A 206 -16.94 14.61 -10.62
C CYS A 206 -17.70 15.46 -9.59
N GLY A 207 -18.32 14.80 -8.62
CA GLY A 207 -18.90 15.41 -7.44
C GLY A 207 -18.16 14.92 -6.19
N VAL A 208 -17.61 15.85 -5.40
CA VAL A 208 -17.00 15.56 -4.09
C VAL A 208 -17.96 16.01 -3.00
N PHE A 209 -18.63 15.05 -2.39
CA PHE A 209 -19.60 15.30 -1.34
C PHE A 209 -18.94 15.23 0.03
N THR A 210 -19.16 16.23 0.86
CA THR A 210 -18.67 16.28 2.24
C THR A 210 -19.86 16.39 3.18
N ARG A 211 -19.91 15.52 4.19
CA ARG A 211 -21.00 15.52 5.16
C ARG A 211 -20.94 16.78 6.03
N SER A 212 -22.02 17.55 6.09
CA SER A 212 -22.02 18.88 6.73
C SER A 212 -21.93 18.84 8.26
N TYR A 213 -22.49 17.80 8.89
CA TYR A 213 -22.46 17.61 10.33
C TYR A 213 -22.10 16.15 10.67
N PRO A 214 -21.32 15.90 11.73
CA PRO A 214 -21.14 14.54 12.22
C PRO A 214 -22.51 14.00 12.67
N SER A 215 -22.94 12.89 12.07
CA SER A 215 -24.20 12.23 12.40
C SER A 215 -24.27 11.93 13.90
N LYS A 216 -25.29 12.46 14.59
CA LYS A 216 -25.66 12.03 15.94
C LYS A 216 -26.34 10.66 15.83
N GLY A 217 -25.54 9.60 15.71
CA GLY A 217 -26.03 8.21 15.65
C GLY A 217 -25.56 7.42 14.44
N SER A 218 -24.36 7.68 13.90
CA SER A 218 -23.79 6.84 12.85
C SER A 218 -23.80 5.38 13.30
N LEU A 219 -24.58 4.55 12.60
CA LEU A 219 -24.60 3.11 12.81
C LEU A 219 -23.18 2.60 12.57
N THR A 220 -22.58 2.03 13.60
CA THR A 220 -21.29 1.35 13.46
C THR A 220 -21.57 -0.09 13.05
N ALA A 221 -20.65 -0.71 12.33
CA ALA A 221 -20.74 -2.15 12.03
C ALA A 221 -20.98 -2.98 13.33
N ASP A 222 -20.45 -2.52 14.47
CA ASP A 222 -20.65 -3.15 15.78
C ASP A 222 -22.09 -3.10 16.31
N SER A 223 -22.87 -2.09 15.91
CA SER A 223 -24.30 -1.97 16.26
C SER A 223 -25.20 -2.93 15.47
N CYS A 224 -24.66 -3.56 14.41
CA CYS A 224 -25.39 -4.44 13.48
C CYS A 224 -24.85 -5.87 13.48
N ARG A 225 -24.15 -6.31 14.54
CA ARG A 225 -23.47 -7.63 14.58
C ARG A 225 -24.39 -8.85 14.38
N ASP A 226 -25.70 -8.72 14.66
CA ASP A 226 -26.70 -9.79 14.51
C ASP A 226 -27.57 -9.64 13.24
N THR A 227 -27.23 -8.72 12.32
CA THR A 227 -28.00 -8.51 11.10
C THR A 227 -27.51 -9.39 9.95
N GLU A 228 -28.43 -9.77 9.07
CA GLU A 228 -28.13 -10.57 7.88
C GLU A 228 -27.22 -9.82 6.91
N HIS A 229 -26.16 -10.48 6.46
CA HIS A 229 -25.23 -9.94 5.45
C HIS A 229 -25.71 -10.33 4.05
N SER A 230 -25.99 -9.33 3.21
CA SER A 230 -26.34 -9.54 1.81
C SER A 230 -25.09 -9.73 0.94
N TYR A 231 -23.96 -9.14 1.34
CA TYR A 231 -22.72 -9.20 0.58
C TYR A 231 -21.97 -10.49 0.85
N LYS A 232 -21.46 -11.11 -0.21
CA LYS A 232 -20.66 -12.33 -0.11
C LYS A 232 -19.18 -11.96 -0.07
N PRO A 233 -18.42 -12.29 0.99
CA PRO A 233 -16.98 -12.06 1.01
C PRO A 233 -16.29 -12.87 -0.10
N ILE A 234 -15.40 -12.22 -0.84
CA ILE A 234 -14.58 -12.83 -1.90
C ILE A 234 -13.14 -12.98 -1.40
N TYR A 235 -12.61 -11.91 -0.81
CA TYR A 235 -11.21 -11.81 -0.43
C TYR A 235 -11.07 -11.04 0.88
N ASN A 236 -10.18 -11.47 1.76
CA ASN A 236 -9.86 -10.79 3.00
C ASN A 236 -8.38 -11.00 3.30
N VAL A 237 -7.60 -9.93 3.30
CA VAL A 237 -6.17 -9.99 3.56
C VAL A 237 -5.78 -8.98 4.63
N VAL A 238 -5.05 -9.46 5.63
CA VAL A 238 -4.51 -8.67 6.73
C VAL A 238 -3.01 -8.53 6.49
N TYR A 239 -2.52 -7.30 6.42
CA TYR A 239 -1.12 -7.03 6.17
C TYR A 239 -0.28 -7.26 7.43
N PRO A 240 0.95 -7.78 7.27
CA PRO A 240 1.86 -7.92 8.38
C PRO A 240 2.21 -6.55 8.96
N ASN A 241 2.12 -6.42 10.28
CA ASN A 241 2.42 -5.17 10.96
C ASN A 241 3.09 -5.41 12.31
N LEU A 242 3.87 -4.44 12.76
CA LEU A 242 4.69 -4.53 13.97
C LEU A 242 3.90 -4.43 15.28
N CYS A 243 2.59 -4.13 15.23
CA CYS A 243 1.74 -4.20 16.42
C CYS A 243 1.38 -5.65 16.79
N ASP A 244 1.51 -6.59 15.85
CA ASP A 244 1.42 -8.03 16.14
C ASP A 244 2.71 -8.50 16.82
N GLY A 245 2.59 -9.01 18.05
CA GLY A 245 3.74 -9.44 18.85
C GLY A 245 4.54 -10.59 18.23
N THR A 246 3.90 -11.46 17.44
CA THR A 246 4.58 -12.55 16.72
C THR A 246 5.37 -12.01 15.55
N ILE A 247 4.77 -11.11 14.77
CA ILE A 247 5.45 -10.45 13.64
C ILE A 247 6.63 -9.63 14.15
N LEU A 248 6.42 -8.80 15.19
CA LEU A 248 7.47 -8.03 15.83
C LEU A 248 8.64 -8.91 16.30
N ARG A 249 8.34 -10.01 17.00
CA ARG A 249 9.34 -10.98 17.46
C ARG A 249 10.15 -11.54 16.30
N ASN A 250 9.47 -12.03 15.26
CA ASN A 250 10.12 -12.63 14.11
C ASN A 250 10.98 -11.60 13.35
N THR A 251 10.47 -10.39 13.13
CA THR A 251 11.23 -9.30 12.49
C THR A 251 12.47 -8.94 13.29
N LEU A 252 12.37 -8.89 14.63
CA LEU A 252 13.53 -8.64 15.50
C LEU A 252 14.59 -9.75 15.37
N ILE A 253 14.16 -11.02 15.42
CA ILE A 253 15.08 -12.17 15.29
C ILE A 253 15.77 -12.12 13.92
N SER A 254 15.03 -11.91 12.83
CA SER A 254 15.61 -11.82 11.49
C SER A 254 16.61 -10.67 11.36
N GLU A 255 16.33 -9.52 11.97
CA GLU A 255 17.25 -8.37 11.97
C GLU A 255 18.54 -8.68 12.75
N VAL A 256 18.41 -9.32 13.92
CA VAL A 256 19.56 -9.73 14.74
C VAL A 256 20.44 -10.74 13.99
N VAL A 257 19.82 -11.78 13.42
CA VAL A 257 20.53 -12.81 12.63
C VAL A 257 21.25 -12.16 11.45
N TYR A 258 20.58 -11.26 10.72
CA TYR A 258 21.21 -10.54 9.60
C TYR A 258 22.50 -9.81 10.02
N TRP A 259 22.45 -9.02 11.09
CA TRP A 259 23.63 -8.28 11.55
C TRP A 259 24.73 -9.20 12.07
N ALA A 260 24.36 -10.25 12.79
CA ALA A 260 25.30 -11.21 13.29
C ALA A 260 26.02 -11.98 12.18
N GLU A 261 25.29 -12.40 11.14
CA GLU A 261 25.83 -13.01 9.93
C GLU A 261 26.72 -12.04 9.15
N SER A 262 26.33 -10.77 9.06
CA SER A 262 27.16 -9.74 8.43
C SER A 262 28.48 -9.54 9.19
N ILE A 263 28.46 -9.52 10.53
CA ILE A 263 29.67 -9.43 11.35
C ILE A 263 30.55 -10.67 11.15
N ARG A 264 29.96 -11.87 11.24
CA ARG A 264 30.67 -13.14 11.00
C ARG A 264 31.38 -13.12 9.66
N LYS A 265 30.66 -12.78 8.59
CA LYS A 265 31.21 -12.73 7.23
C LYS A 265 32.43 -11.81 7.14
N ASN A 266 32.31 -10.58 7.66
CA ASN A 266 33.41 -9.62 7.67
C ASN A 266 34.64 -10.16 8.45
N MET A 267 34.42 -10.84 9.58
CA MET A 267 35.52 -11.41 10.38
C MET A 267 36.22 -12.58 9.68
N VAL A 268 35.47 -13.42 8.96
CA VAL A 268 36.03 -14.55 8.19
C VAL A 268 36.80 -14.04 6.98
N GLU A 269 36.27 -13.07 6.23
CA GLU A 269 36.94 -12.48 5.06
C GLU A 269 38.26 -11.77 5.44
N CYS A 270 38.27 -10.95 6.50
CA CYS A 270 39.50 -10.32 6.99
C CYS A 270 40.57 -11.34 7.46
N SER A 271 40.16 -12.49 7.98
CA SER A 271 41.10 -13.54 8.41
C SER A 271 41.76 -14.27 7.24
N GLN A 272 41.13 -14.31 6.05
CA GLN A 272 41.67 -14.97 4.85
C GLN A 272 42.66 -14.09 4.08
N GLU A 273 42.56 -12.76 4.19
CA GLU A 273 43.54 -11.83 3.61
C GLU A 273 44.88 -11.88 4.36
N ASP A 274 44.86 -12.08 5.68
CA ASP A 274 46.07 -12.21 6.51
C ASP A 274 46.84 -13.54 6.29
N GLU A 275 46.23 -14.57 5.72
CA GLU A 275 46.91 -15.84 5.38
C GLU A 275 47.56 -15.86 3.98
N THR A 276 47.35 -14.83 3.13
CA THR A 276 47.88 -14.81 1.75
C THR A 276 49.07 -13.88 1.51
N VAL A 277 49.60 -13.21 2.54
CA VAL A 277 50.82 -12.39 2.41
C VAL A 277 52.05 -13.18 2.82
N ASP A 278 52.45 -14.14 1.99
CA ASP A 278 53.86 -14.53 1.83
C ASP A 278 54.06 -15.34 0.53
N ASN A 279 54.05 -14.64 -0.60
CA ASN A 279 54.92 -14.85 -1.78
C ASN A 279 54.29 -14.22 -3.04
N HIS A 280 54.69 -13.00 -3.37
CA HIS A 280 55.49 -12.72 -4.56
C HIS A 280 55.60 -11.21 -4.81
N SER A 281 56.82 -10.81 -5.15
CA SER A 281 57.23 -9.46 -5.46
C SER A 281 56.83 -9.02 -6.87
N TYR A 282 56.53 -7.72 -7.00
CA TYR A 282 56.43 -6.89 -8.22
C TYR A 282 55.42 -7.28 -9.32
N GLN A 283 54.37 -6.47 -9.52
CA GLN A 283 54.38 -5.34 -10.47
C GLN A 283 53.08 -4.53 -10.43
N ALA A 284 53.23 -3.21 -10.43
CA ALA A 284 52.15 -2.25 -10.50
C ALA A 284 51.41 -2.32 -11.84
N SER A 285 50.07 -2.33 -11.82
CA SER A 285 49.29 -1.71 -12.89
C SER A 285 47.99 -1.12 -12.35
N SER A 286 47.89 0.18 -12.57
CA SER A 286 46.79 1.10 -12.34
C SER A 286 45.52 0.70 -13.09
N LYS A 287 44.36 0.68 -12.42
CA LYS A 287 43.09 1.14 -13.02
C LYS A 287 42.23 1.89 -11.98
N SER A 288 41.82 3.06 -12.44
CA SER A 288 41.10 4.16 -11.81
C SER A 288 39.64 3.85 -11.51
N VAL A 289 39.14 4.36 -10.38
CA VAL A 289 37.71 4.62 -10.11
C VAL A 289 37.44 6.11 -10.38
N PRO A 290 36.35 6.50 -11.08
CA PRO A 290 36.05 7.90 -11.29
C PRO A 290 35.38 8.52 -10.07
N SER A 291 35.97 9.61 -9.59
CA SER A 291 35.42 10.60 -8.68
C SER A 291 34.45 11.53 -9.41
N VAL A 292 33.30 11.86 -8.82
CA VAL A 292 32.77 13.23 -8.85
C VAL A 292 32.02 13.55 -7.55
N SER A 293 32.56 14.56 -6.88
CA SER A 293 32.12 15.30 -5.70
C SER A 293 30.97 16.28 -5.96
N ASN A 294 30.33 16.78 -4.90
CA ASN A 294 30.08 18.22 -4.63
C ASN A 294 29.47 18.34 -3.21
N ILE A 295 30.26 18.69 -2.18
CA ILE A 295 30.56 20.05 -1.64
C ILE A 295 29.30 20.84 -1.23
N SER A 296 29.16 21.06 0.09
CA SER A 296 29.00 22.38 0.70
C SER A 296 29.37 22.29 2.19
N GLN A 297 30.38 23.06 2.59
CA GLN A 297 30.81 23.30 3.98
C GLN A 297 29.97 24.40 4.62
N GLU A 298 29.79 24.34 5.93
CA GLU A 298 29.68 25.41 6.97
C GLU A 298 29.10 24.70 8.22
N THR A 299 29.50 24.85 9.48
CA THR A 299 30.48 25.66 10.22
C THR A 299 30.76 24.98 11.59
N CYS A 300 31.84 25.43 12.21
CA CYS A 300 32.38 25.08 13.53
C CYS A 300 31.42 25.26 14.72
N SER A 301 31.37 24.31 15.66
CA SER A 301 31.67 24.58 17.09
C SER A 301 31.66 23.29 17.92
N THR A 302 32.69 23.19 18.74
CA THR A 302 33.00 22.17 19.73
C THR A 302 32.03 22.19 20.90
N GLU A 303 31.39 21.06 21.21
CA GLU A 303 31.01 20.73 22.59
C GLU A 303 31.51 19.31 22.90
N GLU A 304 32.55 19.31 23.71
CA GLU A 304 33.22 18.18 24.32
C GLU A 304 32.33 17.65 25.45
N GLN A 305 31.66 16.51 25.23
CA GLN A 305 31.08 15.71 26.31
C GLN A 305 31.67 14.30 26.28
N VAL A 306 32.73 14.16 27.08
CA VAL A 306 33.20 12.97 27.80
C VAL A 306 32.62 11.64 27.29
N LEU A 307 33.25 11.09 26.26
CA LEU A 307 33.15 9.68 25.93
C LEU A 307 33.94 8.89 26.97
N THR A 308 33.25 8.20 27.87
CA THR A 308 33.85 7.12 28.65
C THR A 308 34.22 5.99 27.70
N ASP A 309 35.50 5.66 27.69
CA ASP A 309 36.17 4.66 26.87
C ASP A 309 35.64 3.23 27.18
N THR A 310 34.77 2.69 26.33
CA THR A 310 34.30 1.29 26.36
C THR A 310 34.60 0.58 25.03
N ARG A 311 35.79 0.81 24.46
CA ARG A 311 36.16 0.27 23.14
C ARG A 311 36.53 -1.23 23.13
N GLY A 312 36.57 -1.91 24.27
CA GLY A 312 36.95 -3.33 24.37
C GLY A 312 35.79 -4.33 24.54
N ASP A 313 34.76 -4.00 25.32
CA ASP A 313 33.76 -5.00 25.78
C ASP A 313 32.61 -5.28 24.81
N ASN A 314 32.44 -4.45 23.77
CA ASN A 314 31.32 -4.56 22.84
C ASN A 314 31.73 -5.01 21.44
N GLU A 315 33.00 -5.38 21.21
CA GLU A 315 33.41 -5.90 19.90
C GLU A 315 33.22 -7.41 19.81
N ALA A 316 32.87 -7.87 18.60
CA ALA A 316 32.77 -9.30 18.33
C ALA A 316 34.18 -9.92 18.35
N TYR A 317 34.29 -11.12 18.89
CA TYR A 317 35.56 -11.82 19.02
C TYR A 317 35.42 -13.29 18.64
N LYS A 318 36.56 -13.91 18.33
CA LYS A 318 36.65 -15.31 17.90
C LYS A 318 37.44 -16.10 18.95
N GLU A 319 36.90 -17.23 19.37
CA GLU A 319 37.58 -18.21 20.23
C GLU A 319 37.51 -19.58 19.55
N GLY A 320 38.66 -20.08 19.10
CA GLY A 320 38.71 -21.29 18.28
C GLY A 320 37.91 -21.14 16.98
N ASN A 321 36.90 -22.00 16.80
CA ASN A 321 36.01 -21.96 15.64
C ASN A 321 34.66 -21.28 15.91
N THR A 322 34.55 -20.57 17.02
CA THR A 322 33.30 -19.95 17.46
C THR A 322 33.46 -18.45 17.49
N ILE A 323 32.46 -17.74 16.97
CA ILE A 323 32.36 -16.28 17.01
C ILE A 323 31.33 -15.91 18.06
N PHE A 324 31.72 -14.99 18.93
CA PHE A 324 30.87 -14.42 19.97
C PHE A 324 30.56 -12.97 19.61
N ILE A 325 29.28 -12.65 19.53
CA ILE A 325 28.80 -11.31 19.18
C ILE A 325 28.01 -10.76 20.38
N PRO A 326 28.56 -9.79 21.13
CA PRO A 326 27.87 -9.20 22.27
C PRO A 326 26.47 -8.68 21.90
N LEU A 327 25.46 -8.98 22.71
CA LEU A 327 24.11 -8.48 22.49
C LEU A 327 24.07 -6.94 22.55
N ALA A 328 24.96 -6.31 23.31
CA ALA A 328 25.14 -4.86 23.31
C ALA A 328 25.57 -4.31 21.95
N LYS A 329 26.40 -5.05 21.20
CA LYS A 329 26.77 -4.71 19.81
C LYS A 329 25.58 -4.84 18.87
N LEU A 330 24.85 -5.94 18.95
CA LEU A 330 23.64 -6.15 18.13
C LEU A 330 22.56 -5.11 18.45
N PHE A 331 22.40 -4.77 19.73
CA PHE A 331 21.55 -3.68 20.18
C PHE A 331 22.07 -2.32 19.73
N SER A 332 23.33 -2.14 19.32
CA SER A 332 23.78 -0.84 18.80
C SER A 332 23.19 -0.50 17.43
N PHE A 333 22.64 -1.48 16.70
CA PHE A 333 22.02 -1.26 15.39
C PHE A 333 20.64 -0.60 15.52
N SER A 334 20.43 0.51 14.81
CA SER A 334 19.24 1.36 14.96
C SER A 334 17.91 0.62 14.81
N LYS A 335 17.80 -0.32 13.88
CA LYS A 335 16.56 -1.08 13.67
C LYS A 335 16.30 -2.08 14.80
N VAL A 336 17.34 -2.74 15.31
CA VAL A 336 17.24 -3.61 16.50
C VAL A 336 16.76 -2.79 17.70
N GLN A 337 17.35 -1.61 17.96
CA GLN A 337 16.91 -0.72 19.05
C GLN A 337 15.44 -0.34 18.93
N LYS A 338 14.99 0.04 17.74
CA LYS A 338 13.60 0.45 17.51
C LYS A 338 12.61 -0.68 17.78
N LEU A 339 12.94 -1.91 17.38
CA LEU A 339 12.05 -3.07 17.52
C LEU A 339 11.92 -3.55 18.98
N CYS A 340 13.03 -3.63 19.72
CA CYS A 340 13.01 -4.14 21.10
C CYS A 340 12.90 -3.04 22.17
N GLY A 341 13.37 -1.82 21.90
CA GLY A 341 13.35 -0.67 22.80
C GLY A 341 14.35 -0.71 23.96
N SER A 342 14.84 -1.89 24.36
CA SER A 342 15.84 -2.06 25.42
C SER A 342 16.65 -3.34 25.24
N LEU A 343 17.86 -3.36 25.76
CA LEU A 343 18.73 -4.53 25.76
C LEU A 343 18.13 -5.71 26.54
N ASP A 344 17.44 -5.44 27.65
CA ASP A 344 16.76 -6.48 28.44
C ASP A 344 15.65 -7.16 27.64
N ARG A 345 14.88 -6.38 26.88
CA ARG A 345 13.83 -6.93 26.01
C ARG A 345 14.41 -7.71 24.84
N LEU A 346 15.54 -7.26 24.26
CA LEU A 346 16.29 -8.03 23.27
C LEU A 346 16.68 -9.39 23.85
N LYS A 347 17.35 -9.39 25.01
CA LYS A 347 17.78 -10.61 25.70
C LYS A 347 16.61 -11.55 25.98
N ALA A 348 15.50 -11.04 26.53
CA ALA A 348 14.33 -11.85 26.83
C ALA A 348 13.77 -12.54 25.58
N ILE A 349 13.61 -11.79 24.47
CA ILE A 349 13.07 -12.34 23.22
C ILE A 349 14.01 -13.38 22.60
N LEU A 350 15.31 -13.12 22.57
CA LEU A 350 16.29 -14.05 22.02
C LEU A 350 16.45 -15.31 22.87
N SER A 351 16.20 -15.23 24.19
CA SER A 351 16.24 -16.40 25.09
C SER A 351 15.05 -17.34 24.91
N GLU A 352 13.96 -16.88 24.28
CA GLU A 352 12.74 -17.68 24.05
C GLU A 352 12.74 -18.42 22.70
N THR A 353 13.68 -18.13 21.79
CA THR A 353 13.70 -18.70 20.44
C THR A 353 14.80 -19.75 20.28
N SER A 354 14.55 -20.76 19.46
CA SER A 354 15.54 -21.75 19.05
C SER A 354 16.33 -21.36 17.79
N GLN A 355 16.00 -20.21 17.17
CA GLN A 355 16.65 -19.74 15.95
C GLN A 355 18.03 -19.10 16.18
N VAL A 356 18.35 -18.75 17.43
CA VAL A 356 19.64 -18.17 17.81
C VAL A 356 20.22 -18.94 18.97
N GLU A 357 21.54 -19.06 19.02
CA GLU A 357 22.26 -19.64 20.15
C GLU A 357 22.90 -18.52 20.97
N LEU A 358 22.67 -18.53 22.28
CA LEU A 358 23.26 -17.59 23.22
C LEU A 358 24.24 -18.31 24.14
N ASN A 359 25.24 -17.59 24.64
CA ASN A 359 26.11 -18.07 25.71
C ASN A 359 25.35 -18.25 27.04
N SER A 360 26.00 -18.89 28.01
CA SER A 360 25.37 -19.34 29.27
C SER A 360 24.77 -18.22 30.12
N ASP A 361 25.31 -17.01 30.05
CA ASP A 361 24.80 -15.82 30.74
C ASP A 361 23.89 -14.96 29.84
N ALA A 362 23.66 -15.38 28.59
CA ALA A 362 22.88 -14.70 27.57
C ALA A 362 23.30 -13.24 27.38
N THR A 363 24.61 -13.00 27.28
CA THR A 363 25.22 -11.70 26.99
C THR A 363 25.77 -11.59 25.57
N ALA A 364 26.00 -12.73 24.89
CA ALA A 364 26.48 -12.79 23.52
C ALA A 364 25.77 -13.88 22.71
N MET A 365 25.61 -13.62 21.41
CA MET A 365 25.16 -14.60 20.43
C MET A 365 26.34 -15.40 19.91
N ILE A 366 26.13 -16.70 19.68
CA ILE A 366 27.15 -17.67 19.27
C ILE A 366 26.92 -18.06 17.81
N LEU A 367 27.99 -18.05 17.01
CA LEU A 367 27.99 -18.53 15.62
C LEU A 367 29.23 -19.38 15.33
N SER A 368 29.11 -20.36 14.43
CA SER A 368 30.26 -21.11 13.92
C SER A 368 31.03 -20.28 12.88
N ALA A 369 32.36 -20.26 12.99
CA ALA A 369 33.26 -19.59 12.04
C ALA A 369 33.48 -20.40 10.74
N ILE A 370 33.09 -21.69 10.72
CA ILE A 370 33.10 -22.49 9.49
C ILE A 370 31.75 -22.29 8.81
N GLU A 371 31.77 -21.96 7.52
CA GLU A 371 30.63 -22.16 6.65
C GLU A 371 30.36 -23.66 6.58
N GLU A 372 29.54 -24.18 7.47
CA GLU A 372 28.82 -25.39 7.11
C GLU A 372 27.97 -24.99 5.91
N HIS A 373 28.23 -25.60 4.75
CA HIS A 373 27.22 -25.74 3.70
C HIS A 373 26.09 -26.61 4.25
N SER A 374 25.42 -26.13 5.30
CA SER A 374 24.17 -26.69 5.73
C SER A 374 23.18 -26.16 4.72
N GLU A 375 22.64 -27.06 3.89
CA GLU A 375 21.28 -26.94 3.38
C GLU A 375 20.33 -26.95 4.59
N ALA A 376 20.41 -25.93 5.45
CA ALA A 376 19.46 -25.73 6.53
C ALA A 376 18.19 -25.21 5.88
N CYS A 377 17.34 -26.18 5.56
CA CYS A 377 15.89 -26.16 5.73
C CYS A 377 15.35 -24.73 5.86
N TRP A 378 15.19 -24.08 4.70
CA TRP A 378 14.07 -23.17 4.58
C TRP A 378 12.86 -24.04 4.85
N ASP A 379 12.23 -23.85 6.00
CA ASP A 379 10.97 -24.52 6.28
C ASP A 379 10.00 -24.09 5.16
N THR A 380 9.86 -24.95 4.16
CA THR A 380 9.08 -24.71 2.94
C THR A 380 7.59 -24.66 3.23
N SER A 381 7.19 -24.81 4.50
CA SER A 381 5.85 -24.53 5.00
C SER A 381 5.36 -23.10 4.68
N CYS A 382 6.24 -22.15 4.36
CA CYS A 382 5.85 -20.77 4.00
C CYS A 382 6.02 -20.42 2.50
N LEU A 383 6.43 -21.36 1.64
CA LEU A 383 6.78 -21.07 0.24
C LEU A 383 5.96 -21.84 -0.82
N GLU A 384 4.90 -22.56 -0.45
CA GLU A 384 3.87 -22.99 -1.41
C GLU A 384 2.89 -21.84 -1.73
N LEU A 385 3.41 -20.76 -2.31
CA LEU A 385 2.59 -19.84 -3.11
C LEU A 385 3.36 -19.57 -4.40
N GLY A 386 2.97 -20.33 -5.44
CA GLY A 386 3.59 -20.34 -6.75
C GLY A 386 3.75 -18.93 -7.32
N VAL A 387 5.01 -18.51 -7.43
CA VAL A 387 5.40 -17.35 -8.21
C VAL A 387 5.61 -17.84 -9.65
N ALA A 388 4.54 -17.79 -10.44
CA ALA A 388 4.69 -17.71 -11.89
C ALA A 388 5.08 -16.26 -12.21
N LEU A 389 6.38 -16.01 -12.42
CA LEU A 389 6.87 -14.82 -13.10
C LEU A 389 6.36 -14.89 -14.55
N ALA A 390 5.18 -14.33 -14.78
CA ALA A 390 4.74 -13.99 -16.13
C ALA A 390 5.40 -12.66 -16.50
N GLU A 391 6.51 -12.74 -17.22
CA GLU A 391 6.91 -11.69 -18.15
C GLU A 391 5.75 -11.54 -19.15
N CYS A 392 4.98 -10.47 -19.02
CA CYS A 392 3.95 -10.11 -19.97
C CYS A 392 4.45 -8.87 -20.70
N GLU A 393 4.96 -9.10 -21.90
CA GLU A 393 5.24 -8.04 -22.88
C GLU A 393 3.99 -7.19 -23.04
N GLU A 394 4.17 -5.88 -22.86
CA GLU A 394 3.12 -4.88 -22.99
C GLU A 394 2.76 -4.71 -24.47
N ASP A 395 1.63 -5.26 -24.89
CA ASP A 395 1.03 -4.95 -26.19
C ASP A 395 0.17 -3.68 -26.04
N TRP A 396 0.74 -2.55 -26.43
CA TRP A 396 0.07 -1.26 -26.50
C TRP A 396 -0.43 -1.06 -27.93
N ASP A 397 -1.72 -1.28 -28.17
CA ASP A 397 -2.57 -0.62 -29.18
C ASP A 397 -3.78 -1.51 -29.50
N GLU A 398 -4.92 -1.32 -28.82
CA GLU A 398 -6.27 -1.58 -29.38
C GLU A 398 -7.36 -1.27 -28.33
N GLU A 399 -7.81 -0.01 -28.27
CA GLU A 399 -9.17 0.29 -27.80
C GLU A 399 -9.69 1.60 -28.42
N LEU A 400 -9.33 1.81 -29.69
CA LEU A 400 -9.96 2.76 -30.61
C LEU A 400 -10.03 2.13 -32.01
N CYS A 401 -10.54 0.91 -32.10
CA CYS A 401 -11.04 0.28 -33.33
C CYS A 401 -11.72 -1.03 -32.93
N ASP A 402 -13.00 -0.98 -32.58
CA ASP A 402 -13.94 -1.96 -33.13
C ASP A 402 -15.39 -1.50 -32.87
N SER A 403 -15.98 -1.00 -33.97
CA SER A 403 -17.40 -0.73 -34.24
C SER A 403 -18.04 0.52 -33.64
#